data_AF-A0AA89B4Z7-F1
#
_entry.id   AF-A0AA89B4Z7-F1
#
_cell.length_a   1.000
_cell.length_b   1.000
_cell.length_c   1.000
_cell.angle_alpha   90.00
_cell.angle_beta   90.00
_cell.angle_gamma   90.00
#
_symmetry.space_group_name_H-M   'P 1'
#
loop_
_entity.id
_entity.type
_entity.pdbx_description
1 polymer ?
#
loop_
_entity_poly.entity_id
_entity_poly.type
_entity_poly.pdbx_seq_one_letter_code
_entity_poly.pdbx_strand_id
1 'polypeptide(L)'
;SSMNIFFALSLFLLPIFLLQVRRGRSSQSLPPGSFGIPFTGQSLSLLWAMRANTAERWLEERVKMYGPISKLRLFGKPRVFIFGQAANKFVFTSDSSMISNQQVQSVRMILGDRSLLELRGEDHKRVRDSLVSFLKPESLKQYVGKMDGEVRKHLEMNWEGKQKVTVLPLMKTLTFDIICSLLFGLERGAR
;
A
#
# COMPACT_ATOMS: atom_id res chain seq x y z
N SER A 1 -32.57 5.38 -30.45
CA SER A 1 -31.78 6.45 -29.79
C SER A 1 -30.47 5.93 -29.20
N SER A 2 -30.49 4.85 -28.40
CA SER A 2 -29.29 4.33 -27.70
C SER A 2 -28.16 3.83 -28.62
N MET A 3 -28.48 3.24 -29.78
CA MET A 3 -27.48 2.70 -30.72
C MET A 3 -26.59 3.79 -31.36
N ASN A 4 -27.14 4.97 -31.61
CA ASN A 4 -26.39 6.10 -32.18
C ASN A 4 -25.41 6.70 -31.16
N ILE A 5 -25.74 6.64 -29.87
CA ILE A 5 -24.89 7.13 -28.79
C ILE A 5 -23.64 6.25 -28.67
N PHE A 6 -23.80 4.92 -28.71
CA PHE A 6 -22.65 4.00 -28.71
C PHE A 6 -21.74 4.18 -29.92
N PHE A 7 -22.34 4.41 -31.10
CA PHE A 7 -21.57 4.62 -32.33
C PHE A 7 -20.78 5.94 -32.30
N ALA A 8 -21.40 7.02 -31.82
CA ALA A 8 -20.75 8.31 -31.65
C ALA A 8 -19.62 8.28 -30.61
N LEU A 9 -19.85 7.61 -29.47
CA LEU A 9 -18.81 7.40 -28.46
C LEU A 9 -17.64 6.58 -29.00
N SER A 10 -17.91 5.53 -29.77
CA SER A 10 -16.87 4.72 -30.42
C SER A 10 -16.00 5.55 -31.37
N LEU A 11 -16.62 6.36 -32.23
CA LEU A 11 -15.93 7.26 -33.19
C LEU A 11 -15.04 8.29 -32.51
N PHE A 12 -15.38 8.75 -31.29
CA PHE A 12 -14.53 9.67 -30.53
C PHE A 12 -13.47 8.95 -29.69
N LEU A 13 -13.79 7.81 -29.08
CA LEU A 13 -12.88 7.11 -28.17
C LEU A 13 -11.81 6.31 -28.92
N LEU A 14 -12.11 5.72 -30.08
CA LEU A 14 -11.15 4.97 -30.90
C LEU A 14 -9.94 5.79 -31.35
N PRO A 15 -10.07 7.00 -31.94
CA PRO A 15 -8.90 7.78 -32.35
C PRO A 15 -8.09 8.26 -31.15
N ILE A 16 -8.74 8.62 -30.03
CA ILE A 16 -8.03 8.98 -28.78
C ILE A 16 -7.25 7.77 -28.26
N PHE A 17 -7.85 6.58 -28.27
CA PHE A 17 -7.20 5.32 -27.91
C PHE A 17 -5.98 5.04 -28.80
N LEU A 18 -6.13 5.15 -30.12
CA LEU A 18 -5.06 4.91 -31.09
C LEU A 18 -3.91 5.93 -30.96
N LEU A 19 -4.22 7.20 -30.72
CA LEU A 19 -3.23 8.24 -30.47
C LEU A 19 -2.44 7.98 -29.18
N GLN A 20 -3.09 7.49 -28.13
CA GLN A 20 -2.43 7.10 -26.88
C GLN A 20 -1.52 5.89 -27.04
N VAL A 21 -1.92 4.90 -27.85
CA VAL A 21 -1.08 3.74 -28.17
C VAL A 21 0.15 4.15 -28.98
N ARG A 22 0.01 5.10 -29.92
CA ARG A 22 1.12 5.59 -30.76
C ARG A 22 2.13 6.45 -29.99
N ARG A 23 1.70 7.20 -28.96
CA ARG A 23 2.56 8.08 -28.15
C ARG A 23 3.60 7.35 -27.28
N GLY A 24 3.55 6.01 -27.19
CA GLY A 24 4.41 5.20 -26.32
C GLY A 24 5.74 4.73 -26.91
N ARG A 25 6.10 5.10 -28.15
CA ARG A 25 7.37 4.67 -28.79
C ARG A 25 8.50 5.68 -28.50
N SER A 26 9.12 5.55 -27.32
CA SER A 26 10.40 6.19 -27.01
C SER A 26 11.56 5.30 -27.48
N SER A 27 12.65 5.92 -27.96
CA SER A 27 13.84 5.28 -28.56
C SER A 27 14.86 4.71 -27.56
N GLN A 28 14.57 4.76 -26.25
CA GLN A 28 15.36 4.06 -25.23
C GLN A 28 14.73 2.69 -24.94
N SER A 29 15.55 1.65 -24.82
CA SER A 29 15.10 0.29 -24.52
C SER A 29 14.51 0.22 -23.11
N LEU A 30 13.22 0.54 -22.98
CA LEU A 30 12.48 0.37 -21.74
C LEU A 30 12.43 -1.12 -21.36
N PRO A 31 12.31 -1.45 -20.06
CA PRO A 31 12.08 -2.82 -19.63
C PRO A 31 10.90 -3.47 -20.37
N PRO A 32 10.93 -4.81 -20.53
CA PRO A 32 9.81 -5.55 -21.11
C PRO A 32 8.51 -5.32 -20.32
N GLY A 33 7.36 -5.50 -20.96
CA GLY A 33 6.06 -5.34 -20.29
C GLY A 33 5.09 -4.43 -21.02
N SER A 34 3.82 -4.51 -20.64
CA SER A 34 2.72 -3.72 -21.19
C SER A 34 2.22 -2.70 -20.17
N PHE A 35 1.91 -1.49 -20.65
CA PHE A 35 1.21 -0.50 -19.83
C PHE A 35 -0.26 -0.87 -19.57
N GLY A 36 -0.82 -1.86 -20.28
CA GLY A 36 -2.20 -2.30 -20.07
C GLY A 36 -3.23 -1.34 -20.65
N ILE A 37 -4.41 -1.29 -20.02
CA ILE A 37 -5.55 -0.46 -20.45
C ILE A 37 -5.15 1.03 -20.36
N PRO A 38 -5.61 1.90 -21.28
CA PRO A 38 -5.34 3.32 -21.18
C PRO A 38 -5.77 3.92 -19.84
N PHE A 39 -5.02 4.92 -19.38
CA PHE A 39 -5.18 5.60 -18.09
C PHE A 39 -4.98 4.71 -16.86
N THR A 40 -5.78 3.68 -16.64
CA THR A 40 -5.75 2.83 -15.43
C THR A 40 -4.65 1.80 -15.44
N GLY A 41 -4.14 1.42 -16.62
CA GLY A 41 -3.13 0.41 -16.78
C GLY A 41 -3.57 -0.95 -16.24
N GLN A 42 -2.85 -1.43 -15.23
CA GLN A 42 -3.11 -2.71 -14.57
C GLN A 42 -3.57 -2.54 -13.12
N SER A 43 -4.02 -1.32 -12.76
CA SER A 43 -4.42 -0.99 -11.38
C SER A 43 -5.61 -1.82 -10.90
N LEU A 44 -6.63 -1.99 -11.74
CA LEU A 44 -7.82 -2.75 -11.37
C LEU A 44 -7.51 -4.22 -11.14
N SER A 45 -6.70 -4.84 -12.01
CA SER A 45 -6.30 -6.24 -11.81
C SER A 45 -5.50 -6.42 -10.52
N LEU A 46 -4.59 -5.47 -10.22
CA LEU A 46 -3.84 -5.50 -8.97
C LEU A 46 -4.77 -5.35 -7.75
N LEU A 47 -5.69 -4.37 -7.76
CA LEU A 47 -6.64 -4.16 -6.67
C LEU A 47 -7.57 -5.37 -6.47
N TRP A 48 -7.98 -6.01 -7.56
CA TRP A 48 -8.77 -7.24 -7.51
C TRP A 48 -7.96 -8.39 -6.91
N ALA A 49 -6.71 -8.56 -7.31
CA ALA A 49 -5.81 -9.56 -6.73
C ALA A 49 -5.58 -9.30 -5.23
N MET A 50 -5.42 -8.05 -4.82
CA MET A 50 -5.33 -7.68 -3.39
C MET A 50 -6.61 -8.05 -2.64
N ARG A 51 -7.78 -7.73 -3.19
CA ARG A 51 -9.08 -8.05 -2.58
C ARG A 51 -9.33 -9.56 -2.49
N ALA A 52 -8.88 -10.32 -3.48
CA ALA A 52 -9.00 -11.77 -3.53
C ALA A 52 -7.90 -12.51 -2.75
N ASN A 53 -6.97 -11.78 -2.11
CA ASN A 53 -5.80 -12.33 -1.43
C ASN A 53 -4.88 -13.18 -2.35
N THR A 54 -4.74 -12.74 -3.60
CA THR A 54 -3.93 -13.38 -4.66
C THR A 54 -2.88 -12.43 -5.26
N ALA A 55 -2.58 -11.32 -4.57
CA ALA A 55 -1.63 -10.32 -5.05
C ALA A 55 -0.21 -10.89 -5.27
N GLU A 56 0.23 -11.83 -4.42
CA GLU A 56 1.52 -12.51 -4.60
C GLU A 56 1.58 -13.27 -5.94
N ARG A 57 0.57 -14.10 -6.22
CA ARG A 57 0.45 -14.80 -7.51
C ARG A 57 0.44 -13.83 -8.69
N TRP A 58 -0.27 -12.71 -8.58
CA TRP A 58 -0.29 -11.67 -9.61
C TRP A 58 1.11 -11.10 -9.90
N LEU A 59 1.96 -10.97 -8.87
CA LEU A 59 3.36 -10.54 -9.02
C LEU A 59 4.21 -11.65 -9.65
N GLU A 60 4.06 -12.89 -9.21
CA GLU A 60 4.80 -14.05 -9.74
C GLU A 60 4.50 -14.29 -11.23
N GLU A 61 3.23 -14.22 -11.63
CA GLU A 61 2.81 -14.35 -13.03
C GLU A 61 3.44 -13.28 -13.91
N ARG A 62 3.57 -12.05 -13.40
CA ARG A 62 4.29 -10.98 -14.09
C ARG A 62 5.77 -11.30 -14.23
N VAL A 63 6.43 -11.79 -13.18
CA VAL A 63 7.84 -12.20 -13.23
C VAL A 63 8.03 -13.31 -14.27
N LYS A 64 7.13 -14.29 -14.30
CA LYS A 64 7.15 -15.38 -15.29
C LYS A 64 6.97 -14.88 -16.72
N MET A 65 6.11 -13.89 -16.93
CA MET A 65 5.78 -13.38 -18.27
C MET A 65 6.79 -12.38 -18.82
N TYR A 66 7.34 -11.49 -17.99
CA TYR A 66 8.17 -10.38 -18.43
C TYR A 66 9.57 -10.36 -17.81
N GLY A 67 9.87 -11.27 -16.89
CA GLY A 67 11.12 -11.29 -16.14
C GLY A 67 11.07 -10.43 -14.86
N PRO A 68 12.17 -10.42 -14.09
CA PRO A 68 12.25 -9.78 -12.77
C PRO A 68 12.25 -8.24 -12.83
N ILE A 69 12.45 -7.64 -14.02
CA ILE A 69 12.38 -6.19 -14.23
C ILE A 69 11.43 -5.95 -15.40
N SER A 70 10.31 -5.27 -15.14
CA SER A 70 9.31 -5.01 -16.18
C SER A 70 8.60 -3.67 -16.01
N LYS A 71 8.11 -3.11 -17.10
CA LYS A 71 7.30 -1.88 -17.09
C LYS A 71 5.81 -2.19 -16.98
N LEU A 72 5.09 -1.32 -16.28
CA LEU A 72 3.64 -1.36 -16.15
C LEU A 72 3.09 0.03 -15.85
N ARG A 73 1.77 0.19 -15.84
CA ARG A 73 1.12 1.39 -15.34
C ARG A 73 0.23 1.03 -14.15
N LEU A 74 0.45 1.71 -13.04
CA LEU A 74 -0.33 1.57 -11.81
C LEU A 74 -0.73 2.97 -11.32
N PHE A 75 -2.00 3.10 -10.94
CA PHE A 75 -2.62 4.31 -10.41
C PHE A 75 -2.36 5.53 -11.29
N GLY A 76 -2.53 5.38 -12.61
CA GLY A 76 -2.35 6.44 -13.59
C GLY A 76 -0.90 6.73 -13.99
N LYS A 77 0.09 6.15 -13.30
CA LYS A 77 1.52 6.46 -13.52
C LYS A 77 2.26 5.28 -14.14
N PRO A 78 3.13 5.51 -15.15
CA PRO A 78 4.13 4.53 -15.56
C PRO A 78 5.03 4.16 -14.37
N ARG A 79 5.29 2.87 -14.18
CA ARG A 79 6.12 2.32 -13.12
C ARG A 79 7.05 1.26 -13.70
N VAL A 80 8.15 1.02 -12.99
CA VAL A 80 9.01 -0.16 -13.20
C VAL A 80 8.80 -1.06 -12.00
N PHE A 81 8.41 -2.30 -12.27
CA PHE A 81 8.37 -3.38 -11.31
C PHE A 81 9.73 -4.07 -11.31
N ILE A 82 10.27 -4.27 -10.11
CA ILE A 82 11.52 -4.97 -9.86
C ILE A 82 11.28 -6.04 -8.80
N PHE A 83 11.87 -7.22 -8.98
CA PHE A 83 11.64 -8.39 -8.15
C PHE A 83 12.94 -9.12 -7.81
N GLY A 84 12.99 -9.69 -6.60
CA GLY A 84 14.10 -10.52 -6.13
C GLY A 84 15.10 -9.78 -5.24
N GLN A 85 16.05 -10.54 -4.70
CA GLN A 85 17.01 -10.05 -3.69
C GLN A 85 17.87 -8.89 -4.21
N ALA A 86 18.33 -8.96 -5.46
CA ALA A 86 19.12 -7.89 -6.07
C ALA A 86 18.33 -6.57 -6.18
N ALA A 87 17.05 -6.66 -6.54
CA ALA A 87 16.14 -5.51 -6.59
C ALA A 87 15.94 -4.90 -5.19
N ASN A 88 15.72 -5.75 -4.18
CA ASN A 88 15.59 -5.28 -2.79
C ASN A 88 16.86 -4.57 -2.33
N LYS A 89 18.03 -5.18 -2.55
CA LYS A 89 19.32 -4.55 -2.22
C LYS A 89 19.47 -3.20 -2.91
N PHE A 90 19.20 -3.14 -4.22
CA PHE A 90 19.24 -1.89 -4.97
C PHE A 90 18.34 -0.82 -4.36
N VAL A 91 17.08 -1.12 -4.01
CA VAL A 91 16.17 -0.15 -3.39
C VAL A 91 16.64 0.30 -2.01
N PHE A 92 17.14 -0.62 -1.18
CA PHE A 92 17.52 -0.31 0.21
C PHE A 92 18.90 0.33 0.36
N THR A 93 19.79 0.19 -0.64
CA THR A 93 21.13 0.81 -0.61
C THR A 93 21.26 2.03 -1.50
N SER A 94 20.27 2.33 -2.34
CA SER A 94 20.31 3.52 -3.20
C SER A 94 20.18 4.81 -2.39
N ASP A 95 20.87 5.84 -2.84
CA ASP A 95 20.75 7.18 -2.28
C ASP A 95 19.30 7.71 -2.45
N SER A 96 18.83 8.46 -1.46
CA SER A 96 17.49 9.08 -1.46
C SER A 96 17.26 10.06 -2.61
N SER A 97 18.32 10.58 -3.22
CA SER A 97 18.31 11.40 -4.43
C SER A 97 17.99 10.60 -5.69
N MET A 98 18.32 9.31 -5.72
CA MET A 98 17.99 8.40 -6.83
C MET A 98 16.63 7.74 -6.66
N ILE A 99 16.32 7.26 -5.45
CA ILE A 99 15.07 6.57 -5.14
C ILE A 99 14.46 7.19 -3.90
N SER A 100 13.23 7.68 -4.05
CA SER A 100 12.45 8.26 -2.97
C SER A 100 11.13 7.55 -2.81
N ASN A 101 10.64 7.44 -1.58
CA ASN A 101 9.28 6.97 -1.34
C ASN A 101 8.28 7.98 -1.94
N GLN A 102 7.27 7.45 -2.62
CA GLN A 102 6.19 8.25 -3.18
C GLN A 102 4.91 7.43 -3.14
N GLN A 103 4.01 7.78 -2.22
CA GLN A 103 2.74 7.09 -2.11
C GLN A 103 1.79 7.46 -3.25
N VAL A 104 0.76 6.64 -3.40
CA VAL A 104 -0.38 6.97 -4.26
C VAL A 104 -1.15 8.14 -3.63
N GLN A 105 -1.78 8.97 -4.47
CA GLN A 105 -2.46 10.19 -4.03
C GLN A 105 -3.49 9.93 -2.93
N SER A 106 -4.22 8.82 -3.00
CA SER A 106 -5.21 8.44 -1.97
C SER A 106 -4.59 8.25 -0.59
N VAL A 107 -3.43 7.57 -0.51
CA VAL A 107 -2.71 7.37 0.76
C VAL A 107 -2.22 8.70 1.31
N ARG A 108 -1.66 9.55 0.44
CA ARG A 108 -1.19 10.89 0.83
C ARG A 108 -2.34 11.78 1.33
N MET A 109 -3.51 11.74 0.70
CA MET A 109 -4.68 12.53 1.15
C MET A 109 -5.20 12.09 2.53
N ILE A 110 -5.10 10.80 2.85
CA ILE A 110 -5.57 10.26 4.14
C ILE A 110 -4.56 10.54 5.25
N LEU A 111 -3.27 10.28 4.99
CA LEU A 111 -2.22 10.37 6.01
C LEU A 111 -1.64 11.78 6.15
N GLY A 112 -1.80 12.61 5.13
CA GLY A 112 -1.27 13.97 5.07
C GLY A 112 0.20 14.04 4.63
N ASP A 113 0.56 15.24 4.16
CA ASP A 113 1.88 15.56 3.61
C ASP A 113 3.01 15.55 4.65
N ARG A 114 2.65 15.58 5.94
CA ARG A 114 3.57 15.51 7.07
C ARG A 114 3.70 14.10 7.66
N SER A 115 3.08 13.10 7.02
CA SER A 115 3.23 11.71 7.44
C SER A 115 4.65 11.20 7.20
N LEU A 116 5.12 10.29 8.05
CA LEU A 116 6.45 9.68 7.93
C LEU A 116 6.68 9.07 6.53
N LEU A 117 5.63 8.57 5.87
CA LEU A 117 5.75 7.95 4.54
C LEU A 117 6.06 8.97 3.42
N GLU A 118 5.73 10.24 3.60
CA GLU A 118 5.93 11.30 2.59
C GLU A 118 7.13 12.19 2.89
N LEU A 119 7.51 12.35 4.17
CA LEU A 119 8.67 13.15 4.57
C LEU A 119 9.97 12.62 3.97
N ARG A 120 10.96 13.51 3.78
CA ARG A 120 12.27 13.22 3.20
C ARG A 120 13.39 13.87 4.00
N GLY A 121 14.62 13.35 3.84
CA GLY A 121 15.83 13.93 4.42
C GLY A 121 15.73 14.15 5.94
N GLU A 122 16.13 15.34 6.39
CA GLU A 122 16.15 15.71 7.81
C GLU A 122 14.77 15.72 8.47
N ASP A 123 13.72 16.10 7.74
CA ASP A 123 12.36 16.08 8.31
C ASP A 123 11.90 14.64 8.57
N HIS A 124 12.18 13.73 7.63
CA HIS A 124 11.92 12.30 7.84
C HIS A 124 12.71 11.77 9.03
N LYS A 125 14.01 12.09 9.11
CA LYS A 125 14.89 11.65 10.20
C LYS A 125 14.37 12.13 11.55
N ARG A 126 14.02 13.40 11.69
CA ARG A 126 13.50 13.98 12.94
C ARG A 126 12.24 13.26 13.43
N VAL A 127 11.27 13.01 12.54
CA VAL A 127 10.03 12.32 12.90
C VAL A 127 10.28 10.84 13.20
N ARG A 128 11.14 10.18 12.42
CA ARG A 128 11.54 8.79 12.64
C ARG A 128 12.22 8.61 14.00
N ASP A 129 13.18 9.47 14.35
CA ASP A 129 13.91 9.38 15.61
C ASP A 129 12.98 9.54 16.81
N SER A 130 12.02 10.46 16.71
CA SER A 130 10.95 10.63 17.70
C SER A 130 10.11 9.36 17.84
N LEU A 131 9.68 8.74 16.73
CA LEU A 131 8.91 7.50 16.76
C LEU A 131 9.70 6.32 17.33
N VAL A 132 10.96 6.16 16.93
CA VAL A 132 11.85 5.09 17.40
C VAL A 132 12.09 5.20 18.91
N SER A 133 12.05 6.41 19.48
CA SER A 133 12.18 6.59 20.93
C SER A 133 11.08 5.86 21.72
N PHE A 134 9.86 5.77 21.18
CA PHE A 134 8.76 5.00 21.78
C PHE A 134 8.96 3.48 21.66
N LEU A 135 9.83 3.02 20.76
CA LEU A 135 10.11 1.60 20.50
C LEU A 135 11.40 1.12 21.17
N LYS A 136 12.04 1.95 21.99
CA LYS A 136 13.24 1.55 22.74
C LYS A 136 12.92 0.45 23.76
N PRO A 137 13.87 -0.45 24.06
CA PRO A 137 13.65 -1.54 25.02
C PRO A 137 13.09 -1.08 26.38
N GLU A 138 13.54 0.07 26.88
CA GLU A 138 13.10 0.66 28.14
C GLU A 138 11.61 1.04 28.10
N SER A 139 11.18 1.67 27.01
CA SER A 139 9.78 2.04 26.77
C SER A 139 8.91 0.79 26.58
N LEU A 140 9.38 -0.18 25.78
CA LEU A 140 8.65 -1.43 25.55
C LEU A 140 8.39 -2.20 26.85
N LYS A 141 9.38 -2.27 27.77
CA LYS A 141 9.21 -2.89 29.09
C LYS A 141 8.09 -2.25 29.89
N GLN A 142 7.94 -0.92 29.84
CA GLN A 142 6.87 -0.20 30.52
C GLN A 142 5.49 -0.49 29.90
N TYR A 143 5.43 -0.83 28.62
CA TYR A 143 4.17 -1.13 27.94
C TYR A 143 3.65 -2.53 28.21
N VAL A 144 4.50 -3.49 28.57
CA VAL A 144 4.12 -4.91 28.74
C VAL A 144 2.93 -5.05 29.68
N GLY A 145 2.95 -4.40 30.84
CA GLY A 145 1.86 -4.49 31.81
C GLY A 145 0.54 -3.93 31.29
N LYS A 146 0.58 -2.78 30.58
CA LYS A 146 -0.61 -2.20 29.95
C LYS A 146 -1.16 -3.08 28.83
N MET A 147 -0.27 -3.63 27.99
CA MET A 147 -0.67 -4.56 26.93
C MET A 147 -1.30 -5.83 27.50
N ASP A 148 -0.70 -6.45 28.53
CA ASP A 148 -1.27 -7.64 29.18
C ASP A 148 -2.67 -7.35 29.74
N GLY A 149 -2.84 -6.21 30.41
CA GLY A 149 -4.13 -5.77 30.92
C GLY A 149 -5.19 -5.63 29.82
N GLU A 150 -4.86 -4.97 28.71
CA GLU A 150 -5.80 -4.81 27.58
C GLU A 150 -6.14 -6.14 26.89
N VAL A 151 -5.16 -7.04 26.77
CA VAL A 151 -5.36 -8.38 26.21
C VAL A 151 -6.27 -9.20 27.10
N ARG A 152 -5.98 -9.29 28.41
CA ARG A 152 -6.79 -10.04 29.38
C ARG A 152 -8.24 -9.55 29.38
N LYS A 153 -8.43 -8.24 29.53
CA LYS A 153 -9.75 -7.61 29.48
C LYS A 153 -10.47 -7.91 28.16
N HIS A 154 -9.77 -7.87 27.04
CA HIS A 154 -10.35 -8.19 25.73
C HIS A 154 -10.82 -9.64 25.64
N LEU A 155 -10.05 -10.59 26.17
CA LEU A 155 -10.42 -12.01 26.20
C LEU A 155 -11.64 -12.26 27.09
N GLU A 156 -11.63 -11.74 28.32
CA GLU A 156 -12.74 -11.86 29.27
C GLU A 156 -14.05 -11.32 28.66
N MET A 157 -14.02 -10.11 28.07
CA MET A 157 -15.23 -9.49 27.54
C MET A 157 -15.71 -10.10 26.22
N ASN A 158 -14.79 -10.55 25.35
CA ASN A 158 -15.13 -10.86 23.96
C ASN A 158 -15.01 -12.33 23.58
N TRP A 159 -14.33 -13.15 24.37
CA TRP A 159 -14.01 -14.55 24.03
C TRP A 159 -14.57 -15.53 25.05
N GLU A 160 -14.46 -15.22 26.33
CA GLU A 160 -14.92 -16.12 27.40
C GLU A 160 -16.41 -16.45 27.27
N GLY A 161 -16.75 -17.72 27.50
CA GLY A 161 -18.13 -18.23 27.39
C GLY A 161 -18.66 -18.37 25.96
N LYS A 162 -17.91 -17.99 24.91
CA LYS A 162 -18.36 -18.10 23.51
C LYS A 162 -17.84 -19.37 22.85
N GLN A 163 -18.76 -20.17 22.30
CA GLN A 163 -18.41 -21.37 21.53
C GLN A 163 -17.73 -21.06 20.19
N LYS A 164 -17.99 -19.87 19.62
CA LYS A 164 -17.43 -19.43 18.34
C LYS A 164 -17.11 -17.94 18.40
N VAL A 165 -15.92 -17.58 17.93
CA VAL A 165 -15.48 -16.19 17.81
C VAL A 165 -15.02 -15.88 16.40
N THR A 166 -15.33 -14.67 15.92
CA THR A 166 -14.76 -14.14 14.68
C THR A 166 -13.53 -13.32 15.03
N VAL A 167 -12.34 -13.91 14.86
CA VAL A 167 -11.07 -13.36 15.38
C VAL A 167 -10.68 -12.02 14.75
N LEU A 168 -10.81 -11.87 13.43
CA LEU A 168 -10.28 -10.69 12.73
C LEU A 168 -10.86 -9.34 13.23
N PRO A 169 -12.19 -9.15 13.37
CA PRO A 169 -12.75 -7.93 13.95
C PRO A 169 -12.33 -7.68 15.41
N LEU A 170 -12.22 -8.75 16.19
CA LEU A 170 -11.81 -8.67 17.59
C LEU A 170 -10.36 -8.25 17.72
N MET A 171 -9.45 -8.83 16.93
CA MET A 171 -8.05 -8.44 16.89
C MET A 171 -7.87 -7.00 16.43
N LYS A 172 -8.63 -6.53 15.43
CA LYS A 172 -8.62 -5.10 15.05
C LYS A 172 -8.97 -4.21 16.22
N THR A 173 -10.01 -4.57 16.98
CA THR A 173 -10.45 -3.83 18.16
C THR A 173 -9.37 -3.84 19.24
N LEU A 174 -8.80 -5.01 19.56
CA LEU A 174 -7.72 -5.15 20.53
C LEU A 174 -6.50 -4.30 20.15
N THR A 175 -6.02 -4.38 18.90
CA THR A 175 -4.86 -3.59 18.46
C THR A 175 -5.13 -2.09 18.50
N PHE A 176 -6.35 -1.66 18.17
CA PHE A 176 -6.74 -0.25 18.27
C PHE A 176 -6.74 0.22 19.73
N ASP A 177 -7.33 -0.55 20.63
CA ASP A 177 -7.40 -0.20 22.05
C ASP A 177 -6.02 -0.16 22.70
N ILE A 178 -5.12 -1.10 22.35
CA ILE A 178 -3.71 -1.07 22.77
C ILE A 178 -3.03 0.21 22.28
N ILE A 179 -3.19 0.57 21.00
CA ILE A 179 -2.60 1.79 20.44
C ILE A 179 -3.14 3.03 21.17
N CYS A 180 -4.45 3.09 21.44
CA CYS A 180 -5.08 4.19 22.18
C CYS A 180 -4.54 4.33 23.60
N SER A 181 -4.41 3.21 24.32
CA SER A 181 -3.90 3.18 25.68
C SER A 181 -2.42 3.57 25.75
N LEU A 182 -1.59 3.07 24.83
CA LEU A 182 -0.14 3.29 24.85
C LEU A 182 0.26 4.68 24.34
N LEU A 183 -0.32 5.14 23.22
CA LEU A 183 0.10 6.39 22.58
C LEU A 183 -0.62 7.62 23.12
N PHE A 184 -1.89 7.48 23.49
CA PHE A 184 -2.72 8.62 23.90
C PHE A 184 -3.10 8.59 25.38
N GLY A 185 -2.76 7.52 26.11
CA GLY A 185 -3.15 7.34 27.50
C GLY A 185 -4.66 7.24 27.70
N LEU A 186 -5.40 6.90 26.64
CA LEU A 186 -6.85 6.82 26.68
C LEU A 186 -7.27 5.51 27.33
N GLU A 187 -8.07 5.61 28.38
CA GLU A 187 -8.80 4.47 28.92
C GLU A 187 -10.02 4.18 28.04
N ARG A 188 -10.40 2.90 27.93
CA ARG A 188 -11.65 2.52 27.24
C ARG A 188 -12.82 3.22 27.92
N GLY A 189 -13.53 4.08 27.18
CA GLY A 189 -14.79 4.66 27.63
C GLY A 189 -15.85 3.59 27.89
N ALA A 190 -16.81 3.90 28.77
CA ALA A 190 -17.97 3.03 29.00
C ALA A 190 -18.70 2.80 27.66
N ARG A 191 -18.88 1.53 27.29
CA ARG A 191 -19.71 1.12 26.16
C ARG A 191 -21.10 0.77 26.64
#